data_AF-A0A875S4Q7-F1
#
_entry.id   AF-A0A875S4Q7-F1
#
_cell.length_a   1.000
_cell.length_b   1.000
_cell.length_c   1.000
_cell.angle_alpha   90.00
_cell.angle_beta   90.00
_cell.angle_gamma   90.00
#
_symmetry.space_group_name_H-M   'P 1'
#
loop_
_entity.id
_entity.type
_entity.pdbx_description
1 polymer ?
#
loop_
_entity_poly.entity_id
_entity_poly.type
_entity_poly.pdbx_seq_one_letter_code
_entity_poly.pdbx_strand_id
1 'polypeptide(L)'
;MTSTRYYCPFDCETTIIKLPIETDNDDGKSRRYNQASLSITPLPFKFIKCRREVNDIDSVDAASGIQATQFYRVDSFWDFDNVGVSKPVINITSDQVINLVRCDTNESENFLIYRYLTCGGCDKGAVGFGGVPLKKDVKSHAAITVIANANDLIYFVTV
;
A
#
# COMPACT_ATOMS: atom_id res chain seq x y z
N MET A 1 -18.41 -18.41 -0.49
CA MET A 1 -17.44 -17.36 -0.89
C MET A 1 -16.36 -17.31 0.18
N THR A 2 -15.19 -17.85 -0.13
CA THR A 2 -14.03 -17.80 0.77
C THR A 2 -13.39 -16.41 0.64
N SER A 3 -13.17 -15.70 1.75
CA SER A 3 -12.45 -14.43 1.78
C SER A 3 -11.15 -14.60 2.57
N THR A 4 -10.09 -13.90 2.17
CA THR A 4 -8.83 -13.85 2.91
C THR A 4 -8.84 -12.64 3.82
N ARG A 5 -8.60 -12.84 5.12
CA ARG A 5 -8.47 -11.76 6.09
C ARG A 5 -7.01 -11.38 6.30
N TYR A 6 -6.76 -10.08 6.37
CA TYR A 6 -5.47 -9.51 6.75
C TYR A 6 -5.61 -8.78 8.08
N TYR A 7 -4.69 -9.07 8.99
CA TYR A 7 -4.66 -8.59 10.36
C TYR A 7 -3.49 -7.64 10.57
N CYS A 8 -3.64 -6.80 11.58
CA CYS A 8 -2.59 -5.92 12.06
C CYS A 8 -1.37 -6.76 12.45
N PRO A 9 -0.16 -6.41 11.97
CA PRO A 9 1.05 -7.16 12.28
C PRO A 9 1.54 -6.97 13.71
N PHE A 10 1.00 -6.00 14.46
CA PHE A 10 1.47 -5.66 15.79
C PHE A 10 0.64 -6.27 16.92
N ASP A 11 -0.68 -6.32 16.76
CA ASP A 11 -1.59 -6.90 17.75
C ASP A 11 -2.09 -8.29 17.35
N CYS A 12 -1.95 -8.68 16.07
CA CYS A 12 -2.42 -9.95 15.51
C CYS A 12 -3.93 -10.23 15.67
N GLU A 13 -4.71 -9.24 16.12
CA GLU A 13 -6.13 -9.38 16.45
C GLU A 13 -7.00 -8.50 15.55
N THR A 14 -6.54 -7.27 15.30
CA THR A 14 -7.32 -6.28 14.55
C THR A 14 -7.35 -6.65 13.07
N THR A 15 -8.54 -6.93 12.52
CA THR A 15 -8.70 -7.15 11.08
C THR A 15 -8.57 -5.81 10.34
N ILE A 16 -7.58 -5.69 9.47
CA ILE A 16 -7.32 -4.51 8.64
C ILE A 16 -8.27 -4.49 7.44
N ILE A 17 -8.35 -5.60 6.72
CA ILE A 17 -9.17 -5.73 5.52
C ILE A 17 -9.55 -7.19 5.27
N LYS A 18 -10.74 -7.40 4.70
CA LYS A 18 -11.18 -8.68 4.12
C LYS A 18 -11.11 -8.58 2.60
N LEU A 19 -10.24 -9.37 2.00
CA LEU A 19 -10.10 -9.43 0.55
C LEU A 19 -10.87 -10.64 0.00
N PRO A 20 -11.78 -10.45 -0.97
CA PRO A 20 -12.38 -11.58 -1.68
C PRO A 20 -11.29 -12.40 -2.39
N ILE A 21 -11.41 -13.74 -2.35
CA ILE A 21 -10.40 -14.64 -2.97
C ILE A 21 -10.49 -14.62 -4.51
N GLU A 22 -11.64 -14.25 -5.06
CA GLU A 22 -11.94 -14.31 -6.49
C GLU A 22 -11.62 -13.01 -7.26
N THR A 23 -11.31 -11.89 -6.59
CA THR A 23 -11.14 -10.59 -7.27
C THR A 23 -9.89 -10.46 -8.12
N ASP A 24 -9.00 -11.44 -8.10
CA ASP A 24 -7.88 -11.49 -9.05
C ASP A 24 -8.23 -12.24 -10.36
N ASN A 25 -9.42 -12.85 -10.49
CA ASN A 25 -9.71 -13.81 -11.57
C ASN A 25 -10.89 -13.49 -12.50
N ASP A 26 -11.88 -12.67 -12.14
CA ASP A 26 -13.11 -12.57 -12.96
C ASP A 26 -13.14 -11.44 -14.02
N ASP A 27 -12.41 -10.35 -13.83
CA ASP A 27 -12.40 -9.21 -14.78
C ASP A 27 -11.05 -9.01 -15.50
N GLY A 28 -10.11 -9.95 -15.32
CA GLY A 28 -8.75 -9.87 -15.88
C GLY A 28 -7.94 -8.67 -15.37
N LYS A 29 -8.38 -8.01 -14.29
CA LYS A 29 -7.69 -6.88 -13.67
C LYS A 29 -7.18 -7.28 -12.30
N SER A 30 -5.90 -7.67 -12.19
CA SER A 30 -5.29 -7.88 -10.88
C SER A 30 -5.25 -6.57 -10.10
N ARG A 31 -5.61 -6.65 -8.81
CA ARG A 31 -5.48 -5.53 -7.86
C ARG A 31 -4.14 -5.57 -7.11
N ARG A 32 -3.26 -6.52 -7.43
CA ARG A 32 -1.96 -6.67 -6.78
C ARG A 32 -0.86 -5.93 -7.52
N TYR A 33 0.01 -5.33 -6.74
CA TYR A 33 1.16 -4.59 -7.21
C TYR A 33 2.40 -5.00 -6.41
N ASN A 34 3.53 -5.17 -7.08
CA ASN A 34 4.85 -5.27 -6.47
C ASN A 34 5.51 -3.89 -6.47
N GLN A 35 6.18 -3.52 -5.39
CA GLN A 35 7.06 -2.36 -5.37
C GLN A 35 8.30 -2.64 -6.22
N ALA A 36 8.51 -1.88 -7.29
CA ALA A 36 9.57 -2.19 -8.26
C ALA A 36 10.88 -1.43 -8.06
N SER A 37 10.85 -0.21 -7.53
CA SER A 37 12.05 0.56 -7.17
C SER A 37 11.64 1.82 -6.42
N LEU A 38 12.24 2.06 -5.26
CA LEU A 38 12.35 3.41 -4.73
C LEU A 38 13.50 4.08 -5.46
N SER A 39 13.22 5.00 -6.39
CA SER A 39 14.26 5.75 -7.10
C SER A 39 15.12 6.61 -6.16
N ILE A 40 14.79 6.69 -4.88
CA ILE A 40 15.51 7.45 -3.87
C ILE A 40 15.63 6.58 -2.60
N THR A 41 16.86 6.38 -2.16
CA THR A 41 17.30 5.88 -0.84
C THR A 41 16.42 6.32 0.33
N PRO A 42 16.41 5.53 1.41
CA PRO A 42 15.22 4.86 1.93
C PRO A 42 14.08 5.82 2.24
N LEU A 43 12.84 5.41 1.93
CA LEU A 43 11.65 6.01 2.55
C LEU A 43 11.92 6.16 4.06
N PRO A 44 11.54 7.29 4.69
CA PRO A 44 11.78 7.47 6.12
C PRO A 44 11.04 6.44 6.99
N PHE A 45 10.18 5.60 6.40
CA PHE A 45 9.42 4.55 7.04
C PHE A 45 9.44 3.29 6.17
N LYS A 46 9.48 2.14 6.83
CA LYS A 46 9.30 0.81 6.23
C LYS A 46 7.83 0.44 6.34
N PHE A 47 7.21 -0.03 5.25
CA PHE A 47 5.88 -0.62 5.33
C PHE A 47 5.95 -2.01 5.95
N ILE A 48 4.98 -2.33 6.80
CA ILE A 48 4.98 -3.58 7.58
C ILE A 48 3.83 -4.45 7.09
N LYS A 49 4.19 -5.60 6.53
CA LYS A 49 3.28 -6.59 5.93
C LYS A 49 2.20 -7.02 6.92
N CYS A 50 0.93 -6.93 6.50
CA CYS A 50 -0.18 -7.45 7.30
C CYS A 50 -0.12 -8.98 7.39
N ARG A 51 -0.57 -9.53 8.52
CA ARG A 51 -0.58 -10.98 8.73
C ARG A 51 -1.81 -11.60 8.07
N ARG A 52 -1.64 -12.68 7.32
CA ARG A 52 -2.75 -13.44 6.74
C ARG A 52 -3.37 -14.39 7.77
N GLU A 53 -4.67 -14.67 7.64
CA GLU A 53 -5.42 -15.63 8.49
C GLU A 53 -4.80 -17.05 8.53
N VAL A 54 -4.13 -17.46 7.47
CA VAL A 54 -3.31 -18.69 7.47
C VAL A 54 -1.99 -18.34 8.14
N ASN A 55 -1.74 -18.92 9.31
CA ASN A 55 -0.57 -18.70 10.16
C ASN A 55 0.78 -18.83 9.42
N ASP A 56 1.21 -17.78 8.72
CA ASP A 56 2.63 -17.57 8.45
C ASP A 56 3.26 -17.06 9.75
N ILE A 57 3.59 -18.01 10.64
CA ILE A 57 4.63 -17.79 11.65
C ILE A 57 5.94 -17.95 10.90
N ASP A 58 6.64 -16.84 10.73
CA ASP A 58 7.97 -16.71 10.15
C ASP A 58 8.16 -17.15 8.69
N SER A 59 8.24 -16.15 7.82
CA SER A 59 9.38 -16.12 6.90
C SER A 59 10.06 -14.76 7.05
N VAL A 60 11.14 -14.79 7.85
CA VAL A 60 12.25 -13.85 7.70
C VAL A 60 12.75 -14.04 6.27
N ASP A 61 12.14 -13.33 5.33
CA ASP A 61 12.74 -13.12 4.03
C ASP A 61 13.98 -12.29 4.34
N ALA A 62 15.13 -12.95 4.37
CA ALA A 62 16.46 -12.35 4.44
C ALA A 62 17.43 -13.14 3.55
N ALA A 63 16.91 -13.75 2.47
CA ALA A 63 17.70 -14.65 1.63
C ALA A 63 17.68 -14.34 0.12
N SER A 64 17.02 -13.26 -0.32
CA SER A 64 17.13 -12.78 -1.71
C SER A 64 17.18 -11.26 -1.73
N GLY A 65 18.30 -10.71 -2.20
CA GLY A 65 18.76 -9.33 -2.00
C GLY A 65 17.92 -8.18 -2.60
N ILE A 66 16.66 -8.40 -2.99
CA ILE A 66 15.68 -7.35 -3.30
C ILE A 66 14.29 -7.87 -2.90
N GLN A 67 13.83 -7.56 -1.69
CA GLN A 67 12.43 -7.81 -1.29
C GLN A 67 11.54 -6.70 -1.83
N ALA A 68 10.84 -6.99 -2.92
CA ALA A 68 9.75 -6.14 -3.38
C ALA A 68 8.58 -6.25 -2.39
N THR A 69 8.19 -5.14 -1.76
CA THR A 69 6.98 -5.10 -0.93
C THR A 69 5.76 -5.30 -1.81
N GLN A 70 4.87 -6.23 -1.45
CA GLN A 70 3.61 -6.45 -2.14
C GLN A 70 2.50 -5.58 -1.54
N PHE A 71 1.73 -4.97 -2.42
CA PHE A 71 0.58 -4.16 -2.08
C PHE A 71 -0.66 -4.69 -2.77
N TYR A 72 -1.76 -4.69 -2.04
CA TYR A 72 -3.09 -4.85 -2.58
C TYR A 72 -3.73 -3.47 -2.73
N ARG A 73 -4.19 -3.16 -3.94
CA ARG A 73 -4.91 -1.93 -4.26
C ARG A 73 -6.35 -2.01 -3.76
N VAL A 74 -6.75 -0.97 -3.04
CA VAL A 74 -8.08 -0.78 -2.49
C VAL A 74 -8.62 0.52 -3.06
N ASP A 75 -9.73 0.43 -3.80
CA ASP A 75 -10.28 1.57 -4.54
C ASP A 75 -11.06 2.54 -3.64
N SER A 76 -11.57 2.06 -2.50
CA SER A 76 -12.35 2.85 -1.56
C SER A 76 -11.84 2.68 -0.13
N PHE A 77 -11.73 3.80 0.60
CA PHE A 77 -11.42 3.78 2.02
C PHE A 77 -12.42 2.94 2.84
N TRP A 78 -13.68 2.88 2.39
CA TRP A 78 -14.75 2.15 3.07
C TRP A 78 -14.65 0.63 2.97
N ASP A 79 -13.73 0.12 2.14
CA ASP A 79 -13.49 -1.32 2.02
C ASP A 79 -12.57 -1.85 3.14
N PHE A 80 -11.96 -0.96 3.94
CA PHE A 80 -11.20 -1.33 5.13
C PHE A 80 -12.11 -1.60 6.33
N ASP A 81 -11.72 -2.58 7.15
CA ASP A 81 -12.46 -2.90 8.38
C ASP A 81 -12.02 -1.97 9.54
N ASN A 82 -10.72 -1.94 9.86
CA ASN A 82 -10.20 -1.21 11.03
C ASN A 82 -8.85 -0.55 10.73
N VAL A 83 -8.88 0.56 9.99
CA VAL A 83 -7.67 1.35 9.71
C VAL A 83 -7.79 2.77 10.26
N GLY A 84 -6.66 3.29 10.74
CA GLY A 84 -6.44 4.71 10.93
C GLY A 84 -5.76 5.31 9.70
N VAL A 85 -5.90 6.62 9.52
CA VAL A 85 -5.25 7.36 8.45
C VAL A 85 -4.49 8.54 9.02
N SER A 86 -3.22 8.69 8.65
CA SER A 86 -2.40 9.81 9.10
C SER A 86 -2.93 11.15 8.58
N LYS A 87 -2.45 12.24 9.19
CA LYS A 87 -2.53 13.57 8.60
C LYS A 87 -1.85 13.57 7.21
N PRO A 88 -2.27 14.46 6.29
CA PRO A 88 -1.60 14.65 5.02
C PRO A 88 -0.11 14.93 5.19
N VAL A 89 0.70 14.42 4.28
CA VAL A 89 2.10 14.85 4.15
C VAL A 89 2.11 16.25 3.55
N ILE A 90 2.45 17.26 4.35
CA ILE A 90 2.37 18.68 3.96
C ILE A 90 3.59 19.11 3.12
N ASN A 91 4.77 18.55 3.41
CA ASN A 91 6.02 18.83 2.70
C ASN A 91 6.32 17.70 1.72
N ILE A 92 5.62 17.71 0.59
CA ILE A 92 5.79 16.71 -0.46
C ILE A 92 7.17 16.88 -1.11
N THR A 93 8.08 15.97 -0.78
CA THR A 93 9.40 15.84 -1.37
C THR A 93 9.45 14.63 -2.32
N SER A 94 10.44 14.57 -3.21
CA SER A 94 10.55 13.53 -4.23
C SER A 94 10.73 12.11 -3.66
N ASP A 95 11.18 11.99 -2.42
CA ASP A 95 11.27 10.76 -1.63
C ASP A 95 9.89 10.15 -1.31
N GLN A 96 8.80 10.90 -1.43
CA GLN A 96 7.43 10.42 -1.20
C GLN A 96 6.80 9.79 -2.46
N VAL A 97 7.56 9.65 -3.55
CA VAL A 97 7.08 8.98 -4.76
C VAL A 97 7.44 7.51 -4.72
N ILE A 98 6.43 6.66 -4.83
CA ILE A 98 6.57 5.19 -4.90
C ILE A 98 6.23 4.71 -6.30
N ASN A 99 7.09 3.83 -6.84
CA ASN A 99 6.83 3.14 -8.10
C ASN A 99 6.27 1.74 -7.81
N LEU A 100 5.07 1.50 -8.32
CA LEU A 100 4.39 0.21 -8.24
C LEU A 100 4.31 -0.42 -9.64
N VAL A 101 4.61 -1.71 -9.72
CA VAL A 101 4.47 -2.52 -10.93
C VAL A 101 3.35 -3.51 -10.72
N ARG A 102 2.40 -3.51 -11.63
CA ARG A 102 1.24 -4.39 -11.60
C ARG A 102 1.66 -5.83 -11.86
N CYS A 103 1.16 -6.77 -11.07
CA CYS A 103 1.60 -8.17 -11.12
C CYS A 103 1.19 -8.91 -12.42
N ASP A 104 0.10 -8.50 -13.08
CA ASP A 104 -0.44 -9.15 -14.28
C ASP A 104 0.12 -8.56 -15.59
N THR A 105 0.22 -7.23 -15.69
CA THR A 105 0.63 -6.54 -16.92
C THR A 105 2.09 -6.11 -16.93
N ASN A 106 2.79 -6.16 -15.79
CA ASN A 106 4.10 -5.52 -15.58
C ASN A 106 4.12 -4.02 -15.92
N GLU A 107 2.95 -3.36 -15.94
CA GLU A 107 2.87 -1.92 -16.12
C GLU A 107 3.28 -1.19 -14.85
N SER A 108 4.07 -0.14 -15.03
CA SER A 108 4.60 0.67 -13.94
C SER A 108 3.81 1.97 -13.81
N GLU A 109 3.40 2.27 -12.57
CA GLU A 109 2.68 3.47 -12.19
C GLU A 109 3.38 4.16 -11.01
N ASN A 110 3.50 5.48 -11.09
CA ASN A 110 4.06 6.28 -10.00
C ASN A 110 2.93 6.86 -9.16
N PHE A 111 3.04 6.70 -7.85
CA PHE A 111 2.13 7.30 -6.88
C PHE A 111 2.90 8.24 -5.97
N LEU A 112 2.34 9.41 -5.72
CA LEU A 112 2.75 10.25 -4.62
C LEU A 112 2.04 9.77 -3.36
N ILE A 113 2.79 9.40 -2.32
CA ILE A 113 2.23 9.07 -1.02
C ILE A 113 1.69 10.33 -0.36
N TYR A 114 0.39 10.35 -0.07
CA TYR A 114 -0.27 11.48 0.57
C TYR A 114 -0.59 11.22 2.05
N ARG A 115 -0.92 9.97 2.40
CA ARG A 115 -1.27 9.56 3.77
C ARG A 115 -0.76 8.14 4.05
N TYR A 116 -0.45 7.86 5.31
CA TYR A 116 -0.14 6.51 5.79
C TYR A 116 -1.37 5.86 6.39
N LEU A 117 -1.45 4.54 6.24
CA LEU A 117 -2.44 3.70 6.91
C LEU A 117 -1.82 3.13 8.19
N THR A 118 -2.55 3.24 9.29
CA THR A 118 -2.23 2.63 10.58
C THR A 118 -3.29 1.59 10.96
N CYS A 119 -2.98 0.70 11.89
CA CYS A 119 -3.98 -0.14 12.51
C CYS A 119 -4.96 0.73 13.31
N GLY A 120 -6.28 0.52 13.14
CA GLY A 120 -7.30 1.24 13.90
C GLY A 120 -7.45 0.78 15.36
N GLY A 121 -6.89 -0.37 15.73
CA GLY A 121 -6.92 -0.89 17.10
C GLY A 121 -5.73 -0.43 17.96
N CYS A 122 -4.52 -0.52 17.42
CA CYS A 122 -3.29 -0.24 18.17
C CYS A 122 -2.53 1.01 17.71
N ASP A 123 -3.04 1.76 16.73
CA ASP A 123 -2.46 2.98 16.14
C ASP A 123 -1.03 2.83 15.56
N LYS A 124 -0.54 1.60 15.40
CA LYS A 124 0.79 1.32 14.83
C LYS A 124 0.72 1.18 13.32
N GLY A 125 1.80 1.55 12.64
CA GLY A 125 1.91 1.51 11.18
C GLY A 125 3.33 1.79 10.72
N ALA A 126 3.59 1.95 9.41
CA ALA A 126 2.59 2.00 8.33
C ALA A 126 2.28 0.61 7.75
N VAL A 127 1.00 0.23 7.72
CA VAL A 127 0.51 -1.01 7.08
C VAL A 127 0.12 -0.80 5.61
N GLY A 128 0.27 0.43 5.12
CA GLY A 128 -0.13 0.83 3.78
C GLY A 128 -0.11 2.35 3.62
N PHE A 129 -0.65 2.83 2.50
CA PHE A 129 -0.72 4.25 2.20
C PHE A 129 -1.93 4.59 1.30
N GLY A 130 -2.35 5.86 1.34
CA GLY A 130 -3.20 6.49 0.35
C GLY A 130 -2.35 7.36 -0.57
N GLY A 131 -2.42 7.12 -1.87
CA GLY A 131 -1.59 7.77 -2.87
C GLY A 131 -2.39 8.43 -3.99
N VAL A 132 -1.77 9.43 -4.62
CA VAL A 132 -2.30 10.11 -5.81
C VAL A 132 -1.48 9.65 -7.03
N PRO A 133 -2.13 9.16 -8.10
CA PRO A 133 -1.41 8.75 -9.30
C PRO A 133 -0.75 9.98 -9.96
N LEU A 134 0.53 9.85 -10.26
CA LEU A 134 1.28 10.84 -11.04
C LEU A 134 1.16 10.50 -12.52
N LYS A 135 0.66 11.43 -13.33
CA LYS A 135 0.67 11.27 -14.80
C LYS A 135 2.12 11.15 -15.28
N LYS A 136 2.37 10.31 -16.30
CA LYS A 136 3.70 9.86 -16.80
C LYS A 136 4.70 10.97 -17.21
N ASP A 137 4.36 12.25 -17.09
CA ASP A 137 5.16 13.39 -17.56
C ASP A 137 5.72 14.33 -16.48
N VAL A 138 5.62 14.01 -15.19
CA VAL A 138 6.21 14.88 -14.16
C VAL A 138 7.72 14.62 -14.04
N LYS A 139 8.49 15.13 -15.00
CA LYS A 139 9.96 15.27 -14.91
C LYS A 139 10.42 16.44 -14.03
N SER A 140 9.51 17.16 -13.40
CA SER A 140 9.84 18.38 -12.67
C SER A 140 9.87 18.14 -11.16
N HIS A 141 11.02 18.43 -10.57
CA HIS A 141 11.27 18.58 -9.13
C HIS A 141 10.54 19.81 -8.53
N ALA A 142 9.36 20.15 -9.06
CA ALA A 142 8.53 21.22 -8.53
C ALA A 142 7.71 20.66 -7.36
N ALA A 143 7.61 21.43 -6.27
CA ALA A 143 6.75 21.08 -5.14
C ALA A 143 5.33 20.80 -5.67
N ILE A 144 4.92 19.53 -5.64
CA ILE A 144 3.60 19.13 -6.11
C ILE A 144 2.63 19.43 -4.97
N THR A 145 2.00 20.60 -4.99
CA THR A 145 0.90 20.90 -4.07
C THR A 145 -0.34 20.15 -4.54
N VAL A 146 -0.50 18.90 -4.08
CA VAL A 146 -1.75 18.15 -4.27
C VAL A 146 -2.64 18.37 -3.05
N ILE A 147 -3.76 19.08 -3.24
CA ILE A 147 -4.86 19.05 -2.29
C ILE A 147 -5.80 17.96 -2.77
N ALA A 148 -5.63 16.74 -2.24
CA ALA A 148 -6.51 15.62 -2.52
C ALA A 148 -7.44 15.37 -1.31
N ASN A 149 -8.73 15.22 -1.57
CA ASN A 149 -9.63 14.70 -0.53
C ASN A 149 -9.38 13.21 -0.34
N ALA A 150 -9.80 12.66 0.80
CA ALA A 150 -9.66 11.23 1.09
C ALA A 150 -10.33 10.33 0.03
N ASN A 151 -11.37 10.82 -0.63
CA ASN A 151 -12.08 10.11 -1.69
C ASN A 151 -11.36 10.13 -3.05
N ASP A 152 -10.36 11.01 -3.21
CA ASP A 152 -9.58 11.13 -4.45
C ASP A 152 -8.32 10.24 -4.41
N LEU A 153 -8.06 9.58 -3.28
CA LEU A 153 -6.90 8.73 -3.07
C LEU A 153 -7.17 7.30 -3.49
N ILE A 154 -6.15 6.67 -4.07
CA ILE A 154 -6.11 5.22 -4.24
C ILE A 154 -5.33 4.65 -3.07
N TYR A 155 -5.89 3.65 -2.40
CA TYR A 155 -5.31 3.07 -1.22
C TYR A 155 -4.57 1.78 -1.55
N PHE A 156 -3.52 1.52 -0.79
CA PHE A 156 -2.67 0.35 -0.93
C PHE A 156 -2.36 -0.18 0.46
N VAL A 157 -2.58 -1.47 0.68
CA VAL A 157 -2.25 -2.16 1.93
C VAL A 157 -1.24 -3.24 1.66
N THR A 158 -0.25 -3.40 2.54
CA THR A 158 0.75 -4.45 2.39
C THR A 158 0.15 -5.82 2.66
N VAL A 159 0.41 -6.77 1.77
CA VAL A 159 -0.11 -8.15 1.83
C VAL A 159 0.98 -9.18 1.68
#